data_AF-A0A210RXT8-F1
#
_entry.id   AF-A0A210RXT8-F1
#
_cell.length_a   1.000
_cell.length_b   1.000
_cell.length_c   1.000
_cell.angle_alpha   90.00
_cell.angle_beta   90.00
_cell.angle_gamma   90.00
#
_symmetry.space_group_name_H-M   'P 1'
#
loop_
_entity.id
_entity.type
_entity.pdbx_description
1 polymer ?
#
loop_
_entity_poly.entity_id
_entity_poly.type
_entity_poly.pdbx_seq_one_letter_code
_entity_poly.pdbx_strand_id
1 'polypeptide(L)'
;MSNLVQDYFEGRARQAIALAAKRVSDLRFFEQVHLRLKVDEDLTKEVPAFKQYDKKEAIAKVKELVARCHQDLKQGYWVVEEGISQKVKTEFRDAELVPRYFVEYKIATRNGKVTANVSTIGANIAVELEASGDRLNQEKAIEEAGKVLMWANIKK
;
A
#
# COMPACT_ATOMS: atom_id res chain seq x y z
N MET A 1 -3.30 -25.45 -4.20
CA MET A 1 -4.61 -24.90 -4.60
C MET A 1 -4.83 -23.67 -3.74
N SER A 2 -4.78 -22.47 -4.31
CA SER A 2 -5.13 -21.25 -3.58
C SER A 2 -6.65 -21.23 -3.36
N ASN A 3 -7.07 -20.66 -2.24
CA ASN A 3 -8.49 -20.41 -1.99
C ASN A 3 -8.82 -18.96 -2.39
N LEU A 4 -10.11 -18.68 -2.58
CA LEU A 4 -10.61 -17.37 -3.02
C LEU A 4 -10.13 -16.20 -2.15
N VAL A 5 -9.94 -16.45 -0.85
CA VAL A 5 -9.44 -15.43 0.09
C VAL A 5 -7.98 -15.09 -0.22
N GLN A 6 -7.15 -16.10 -0.47
CA GLN A 6 -5.76 -15.92 -0.84
C GLN A 6 -5.63 -15.14 -2.16
N ASP A 7 -6.36 -15.55 -3.20
CA ASP A 7 -6.32 -14.88 -4.51
C ASP A 7 -6.75 -13.41 -4.42
N TYR A 8 -7.79 -13.13 -3.63
CA TYR A 8 -8.25 -11.78 -3.38
C TYR A 8 -7.15 -10.90 -2.77
N PHE A 9 -6.50 -11.36 -1.70
CA PHE A 9 -5.47 -10.58 -1.01
C PHE A 9 -4.16 -10.50 -1.79
N GLU A 10 -3.81 -11.53 -2.56
CA GLU A 10 -2.69 -11.45 -3.50
C GLU A 10 -2.95 -10.39 -4.58
N GLY A 11 -4.14 -10.37 -5.17
CA GLY A 11 -4.54 -9.35 -6.13
C GLY A 11 -4.51 -7.95 -5.53
N ARG A 12 -5.00 -7.80 -4.30
CA ARG A 12 -4.97 -6.54 -3.57
C ARG A 12 -3.54 -6.07 -3.32
N ALA A 13 -2.66 -6.99 -2.90
CA ALA A 13 -1.26 -6.70 -2.67
C ALA A 13 -0.53 -6.27 -3.95
N ARG A 14 -0.79 -6.93 -5.09
CA ARG A 14 -0.21 -6.52 -6.38
C ARG A 14 -0.60 -5.09 -6.75
N GLN A 15 -1.88 -4.72 -6.57
CA GLN A 15 -2.35 -3.36 -6.82
C GLN A 15 -1.68 -2.35 -5.88
N ALA A 16 -1.61 -2.66 -4.58
CA ALA A 16 -1.01 -1.79 -3.57
C ALA A 16 0.48 -1.55 -3.85
N ILE A 17 1.24 -2.61 -4.18
CA ILE A 17 2.66 -2.52 -4.55
C ILE A 17 2.84 -1.69 -5.83
N ALA A 18 1.99 -1.87 -6.84
CA ALA A 18 2.08 -1.09 -8.08
C ALA A 18 1.88 0.42 -7.82
N LEU A 19 0.94 0.79 -6.95
CA LEU A 19 0.74 2.18 -6.54
C LEU A 19 1.91 2.69 -5.69
N ALA A 20 2.44 1.88 -4.79
CA ALA A 20 3.63 2.21 -4.01
C ALA A 20 4.86 2.45 -4.90
N ALA A 21 5.07 1.62 -5.92
CA ALA A 21 6.16 1.79 -6.87
C ALA A 21 6.06 3.12 -7.64
N LYS A 22 4.85 3.50 -8.10
CA LYS A 22 4.62 4.82 -8.71
C LYS A 22 4.95 5.95 -7.73
N ARG A 23 4.52 5.82 -6.47
CA ARG A 23 4.78 6.85 -5.46
C ARG A 23 6.25 6.97 -5.07
N VAL A 24 7.01 5.87 -5.09
CA VAL A 24 8.48 5.95 -4.91
C VAL A 24 9.14 6.67 -6.10
N SER A 25 8.64 6.46 -7.31
CA SER A 25 9.11 7.22 -8.48
C SER A 25 8.88 8.73 -8.29
N ASP A 26 7.69 9.12 -7.83
CA ASP A 26 7.37 10.52 -7.51
C ASP A 26 8.30 11.08 -6.43
N LEU A 27 8.51 10.31 -5.35
CA LEU A 27 9.41 10.68 -4.25
C LEU A 27 10.81 11.00 -4.78
N ARG A 28 11.41 10.08 -5.56
CA ARG A 28 12.75 10.27 -6.13
C ARG A 28 12.83 11.48 -7.04
N PHE A 29 11.80 11.70 -7.85
CA PHE A 29 11.70 12.90 -8.68
C PHE A 29 11.71 14.18 -7.83
N PHE A 30 10.87 14.25 -6.80
CA PHE A 30 10.82 15.43 -5.92
C PHE A 30 12.09 15.62 -5.09
N GLU A 31 12.75 14.55 -4.65
CA GLU A 31 14.05 14.61 -3.99
C GLU A 31 15.13 15.19 -4.91
N GLN A 32 15.17 14.74 -6.17
CA GLN A 32 16.10 15.28 -7.17
C GLN A 32 15.82 16.76 -7.45
N VAL A 33 14.56 17.14 -7.65
CA VAL A 33 14.14 18.54 -7.84
C VAL A 33 14.57 19.38 -6.63
N HIS A 34 14.36 18.89 -5.41
CA HIS A 34 14.76 19.59 -4.19
C HIS A 34 16.28 19.81 -4.10
N LEU A 35 17.09 18.82 -4.49
CA LEU A 35 18.55 18.95 -4.53
C LEU A 35 19.00 20.00 -5.56
N ARG A 36 18.40 20.00 -6.76
CA ARG A 36 18.67 20.96 -7.83
C ARG A 36 18.30 22.39 -7.43
N LEU A 37 17.14 22.59 -6.81
CA LEU A 37 16.72 23.89 -6.29
C LEU A 37 17.67 24.41 -5.18
N LYS A 38 18.25 23.51 -4.38
CA LYS A 38 19.22 23.89 -3.34
C LYS A 38 20.53 24.41 -3.89
N VAL A 39 20.95 23.98 -5.08
CA VAL A 39 22.18 24.44 -5.76
C VAL A 39 21.91 25.58 -6.75
N ASP A 40 20.79 26.30 -6.59
CA ASP A 40 20.43 27.47 -7.40
C ASP A 40 20.13 27.17 -8.88
N GLU A 41 19.75 25.94 -9.21
CA GLU A 41 19.31 25.62 -10.57
C GLU A 41 17.88 26.15 -10.86
N ASP A 42 17.71 26.84 -12.00
CA ASP A 42 16.41 27.30 -12.48
C ASP A 42 15.65 26.17 -13.18
N LEU A 43 14.60 25.67 -12.52
CA LEU A 43 13.75 24.60 -13.02
C LEU A 43 12.45 25.10 -13.65
N THR A 44 12.24 26.42 -13.83
CA THR A 44 10.97 26.98 -14.33
C THR A 44 10.60 26.55 -15.75
N LYS A 45 11.57 26.06 -16.53
CA LYS A 45 11.36 25.46 -17.86
C LYS A 45 10.83 24.03 -17.78
N GLU A 46 11.35 23.23 -16.84
CA GLU A 46 10.97 21.83 -16.64
C GLU A 46 9.69 21.71 -15.80
N VAL A 47 9.54 22.58 -14.82
CA VAL A 47 8.39 22.66 -13.91
C VAL A 47 7.79 24.07 -14.02
N PRO A 48 6.92 24.33 -15.01
CA PRO A 48 6.30 25.64 -15.22
C PRO A 48 5.57 26.17 -13.99
N ALA A 49 5.07 25.28 -13.13
CA ALA A 49 4.43 25.62 -11.86
C ALA A 49 5.35 26.36 -10.88
N PHE A 50 6.68 26.37 -11.07
CA PHE A 50 7.58 27.16 -10.25
C PHE A 50 7.64 28.65 -10.63
N LYS A 51 7.12 29.05 -11.80
CA LYS A 51 7.09 30.47 -12.20
C LYS A 51 6.28 31.36 -11.25
N GLN A 52 5.36 30.77 -10.49
CA GLN A 52 4.48 31.47 -9.56
C GLN A 52 5.03 31.56 -8.13
N TYR A 53 6.21 30.96 -7.86
CA TYR A 53 6.80 30.88 -6.54
C TYR A 53 8.19 31.51 -6.55
N ASP A 54 8.56 32.16 -5.44
CA ASP A 54 9.97 32.46 -5.21
C ASP A 54 10.75 31.17 -4.87
N LYS A 55 12.09 31.25 -4.86
CA LYS A 55 12.96 30.09 -4.60
C LYS A 55 12.63 29.41 -3.26
N LYS A 56 12.40 30.18 -2.20
CA LYS A 56 12.15 29.63 -0.86
C LYS A 56 10.80 28.92 -0.82
N GLU A 57 9.79 29.51 -1.45
CA GLU A 57 8.46 28.92 -1.61
C GLU A 57 8.51 27.63 -2.43
N ALA A 58 9.23 27.62 -3.55
CA ALA A 58 9.41 26.43 -4.38
C ALA A 58 10.07 25.29 -3.59
N ILE A 59 11.15 25.57 -2.85
CA ILE A 59 11.82 24.58 -1.99
C ILE A 59 10.86 24.05 -0.91
N ALA A 60 10.11 24.93 -0.26
CA ALA A 60 9.14 24.53 0.76
C ALA A 60 8.05 23.62 0.19
N LYS A 61 7.50 23.96 -0.99
CA LYS A 61 6.49 23.15 -1.68
C LYS A 61 7.01 21.78 -2.07
N VAL A 62 8.22 21.68 -2.61
CA VAL A 62 8.82 20.38 -2.94
C VAL A 62 9.05 19.55 -1.68
N LYS A 63 9.50 20.17 -0.59
CA LYS A 63 9.65 19.47 0.70
C LYS A 63 8.31 18.93 1.25
N GLU A 64 7.22 19.69 1.10
CA GLU A 64 5.86 19.23 1.43
C GLU A 64 5.47 18.02 0.58
N LEU A 65 5.77 18.03 -0.72
CA LEU A 65 5.50 16.90 -1.62
C LEU A 65 6.30 15.65 -1.25
N VAL A 66 7.59 15.80 -0.91
CA VAL A 66 8.44 14.70 -0.41
C VAL A 66 7.83 14.10 0.87
N ALA A 67 7.48 14.96 1.84
CA ALA A 67 6.87 14.51 3.09
C ALA A 67 5.53 13.78 2.85
N ARG A 68 4.70 14.29 1.93
CA ARG A 68 3.45 13.64 1.53
C ARG A 68 3.71 12.27 0.90
N CYS A 69 4.73 12.13 0.05
CA CYS A 69 5.08 10.84 -0.54
C CYS A 69 5.48 9.81 0.53
N HIS A 70 6.28 10.20 1.51
CA HIS A 70 6.60 9.32 2.65
C HIS A 70 5.36 8.94 3.46
N GLN A 71 4.45 9.89 3.70
CA GLN A 71 3.20 9.62 4.41
C GLN A 71 2.32 8.63 3.64
N ASP A 72 2.12 8.85 2.34
CA ASP A 72 1.36 7.98 1.45
C ASP A 72 1.96 6.57 1.45
N LEU A 73 3.28 6.43 1.35
CA LEU A 73 3.98 5.14 1.40
C LEU A 73 3.86 4.45 2.75
N LYS A 74 3.85 5.22 3.86
CA LYS A 74 3.72 4.69 5.22
C LYS A 74 2.32 4.15 5.49
N GLN A 75 1.30 4.91 5.12
CA GLN A 75 -0.10 4.48 5.21
C GLN A 75 -0.37 3.31 4.25
N GLY A 76 0.24 3.36 3.06
CA GLY A 76 0.17 2.37 2.01
C GLY A 76 -1.21 2.33 1.34
N TYR A 77 -1.27 1.69 0.18
CA TYR A 77 -2.47 1.64 -0.69
C TYR A 77 -3.34 0.41 -0.39
N TRP A 78 -3.50 0.10 0.89
CA TRP A 78 -3.99 -1.20 1.36
C TRP A 78 -5.47 -1.25 1.71
N VAL A 79 -6.25 -0.24 1.30
CA VAL A 79 -7.69 -0.09 1.63
C VAL A 79 -8.45 -1.40 1.41
N VAL A 80 -9.43 -1.71 2.24
CA VAL A 80 -10.34 -2.86 2.07
C VAL A 80 -11.79 -2.43 2.26
N GLU A 81 -12.72 -3.33 1.99
CA GLU A 81 -14.15 -3.07 2.16
C GLU A 81 -14.52 -2.90 3.64
N GLU A 82 -15.63 -2.20 3.85
CA GLU A 82 -16.18 -1.95 5.19
C GLU A 82 -16.49 -3.28 5.91
N GLY A 83 -16.20 -3.33 7.21
CA GLY A 83 -16.36 -4.53 8.03
C GLY A 83 -15.13 -5.43 8.09
N ILE A 84 -14.10 -5.19 7.27
CA ILE A 84 -12.80 -5.85 7.38
C ILE A 84 -11.87 -4.97 8.21
N SER A 85 -11.41 -5.48 9.35
CA SER A 85 -10.41 -4.77 10.16
C SER A 85 -9.03 -4.94 9.54
N GLN A 86 -8.25 -3.87 9.53
CA GLN A 86 -6.95 -3.82 8.90
C GLN A 86 -5.89 -3.22 9.84
N LYS A 87 -4.69 -3.81 9.80
CA LYS A 87 -3.49 -3.23 10.39
C LYS A 87 -2.33 -3.30 9.40
N VAL A 88 -1.73 -2.15 9.11
CA VAL A 88 -0.56 -2.04 8.22
C VAL A 88 0.68 -1.70 9.03
N LYS A 89 1.75 -2.48 8.83
CA LYS A 89 3.10 -2.13 9.24
C LYS A 89 3.96 -1.99 7.99
N THR A 90 4.77 -0.93 7.95
CA THR A 90 5.62 -0.58 6.81
C THR A 90 7.07 -0.50 7.27
N GLU A 91 7.99 -1.11 6.51
CA GLU A 91 9.43 -1.04 6.74
C GLU A 91 10.13 -0.47 5.50
N PHE A 92 10.86 0.64 5.69
CA PHE A 92 11.69 1.24 4.67
C PHE A 92 13.11 0.66 4.75
N ARG A 93 13.66 0.26 3.60
CA ARG A 93 15.04 -0.20 3.48
C ARG A 93 15.69 0.49 2.29
N ASP A 94 16.84 1.11 2.51
CA ASP A 94 17.51 1.96 1.52
C ASP A 94 17.87 1.20 0.23
N ALA A 95 18.14 -0.10 0.32
CA ALA A 95 18.48 -0.95 -0.81
C ALA A 95 17.25 -1.40 -1.64
N GLU A 96 16.02 -1.08 -1.21
CA GLU A 96 14.80 -1.56 -1.85
C GLU A 96 14.04 -0.44 -2.57
N LEU A 97 13.49 -0.77 -3.74
CA LEU A 97 12.73 0.17 -4.57
C LEU A 97 11.33 0.46 -4.01
N VAL A 98 10.78 -0.43 -3.19
CA VAL A 98 9.45 -0.30 -2.59
C VAL A 98 9.55 -0.74 -1.15
N PRO A 99 8.87 -0.08 -0.19
CA PRO A 99 8.84 -0.53 1.20
C PRO A 99 8.32 -1.96 1.32
N ARG A 100 8.74 -2.65 2.38
CA ARG A 100 8.12 -3.90 2.78
C ARG A 100 6.87 -3.60 3.57
N TYR A 101 5.81 -4.33 3.27
CA TYR A 101 4.54 -4.20 3.96
C TYR A 101 4.20 -5.51 4.66
N PHE A 102 3.67 -5.39 5.87
CA PHE A 102 3.10 -6.47 6.64
C PHE A 102 1.69 -6.05 7.01
N VAL A 103 0.71 -6.69 6.41
CA VAL A 103 -0.69 -6.29 6.51
C VAL A 103 -1.50 -7.44 7.07
N GLU A 104 -2.18 -7.16 8.19
CA GLU A 104 -3.12 -8.07 8.81
C GLU A 104 -4.53 -7.62 8.45
N TYR A 105 -5.31 -8.54 7.88
CA TYR A 105 -6.75 -8.36 7.64
C TYR A 105 -7.54 -9.35 8.49
N LYS A 106 -8.55 -8.86 9.20
CA LYS A 106 -9.43 -9.69 10.04
C LYS A 106 -10.85 -9.65 9.51
N ILE A 107 -11.37 -10.82 9.18
CA ILE A 107 -12.70 -11.04 8.63
C ILE A 107 -13.51 -11.84 9.65
N ALA A 108 -14.62 -11.26 10.11
CA ALA A 108 -15.59 -11.98 10.93
C ALA A 108 -16.52 -12.81 10.02
N THR A 109 -16.73 -14.07 10.39
CA THR A 109 -17.63 -15.01 9.71
C THR A 109 -18.55 -15.64 10.74
N ARG A 110 -19.63 -16.29 10.31
CA ARG A 110 -20.51 -17.03 11.24
C ARG A 110 -19.80 -18.21 11.89
N ASN A 111 -18.82 -18.79 11.19
CA ASN A 111 -18.06 -19.96 11.64
C ASN A 111 -16.77 -19.61 12.39
N GLY A 112 -16.50 -18.33 12.66
CA GLY A 112 -15.30 -17.88 13.38
C GLY A 112 -14.66 -16.64 12.76
N LYS A 113 -13.37 -16.45 13.01
CA LYS A 113 -12.57 -15.36 12.43
C LYS A 113 -11.53 -15.93 11.48
N VAL A 114 -11.35 -15.25 10.34
CA VAL A 114 -10.25 -15.51 9.41
C VAL A 114 -9.31 -14.31 9.45
N THR A 115 -8.04 -14.58 9.65
CA THR A 115 -6.96 -13.59 9.58
C THR A 115 -6.15 -13.87 8.31
N ALA A 116 -5.99 -12.87 7.45
CA ALA A 116 -5.07 -12.92 6.33
C ALA A 116 -3.85 -12.04 6.63
N ASN A 117 -2.69 -12.67 6.69
CA ASN A 117 -1.40 -12.02 6.86
C ASN A 117 -0.72 -11.90 5.49
N VAL A 118 -0.62 -10.68 5.00
CA VAL A 118 0.06 -10.36 3.74
C VAL A 118 1.44 -9.80 4.06
N SER A 119 2.47 -10.34 3.44
CA SER A 119 3.83 -9.79 3.51
C SER A 119 4.41 -9.55 2.13
N THR A 120 5.19 -8.47 1.99
CA THR A 120 5.83 -8.10 0.73
C THR A 120 7.34 -7.93 0.88
N ILE A 121 8.08 -8.44 -0.10
CA ILE A 121 9.52 -8.20 -0.25
C ILE A 121 9.77 -7.90 -1.73
N GLY A 122 9.94 -6.62 -2.07
CA GLY A 122 9.92 -6.16 -3.46
C GLY A 122 8.62 -6.56 -4.16
N ALA A 123 8.72 -7.32 -5.25
CA ALA A 123 7.57 -7.83 -6.00
C ALA A 123 7.01 -9.17 -5.47
N ASN A 124 7.71 -9.80 -4.52
CA ASN A 124 7.25 -11.06 -3.93
C ASN A 124 6.17 -10.79 -2.90
N ILE A 125 5.08 -11.54 -2.99
CA ILE A 125 3.92 -11.46 -2.10
C ILE A 125 3.74 -12.84 -1.48
N ALA A 126 3.57 -12.87 -0.17
CA ALA A 126 3.11 -14.05 0.54
C ALA A 126 1.81 -13.71 1.27
N VAL A 127 0.83 -14.61 1.20
CA VAL A 127 -0.45 -14.50 1.89
C VAL A 127 -0.65 -15.77 2.71
N GLU A 128 -0.73 -15.60 4.02
CA GLU A 128 -0.96 -16.68 4.97
C GLU A 128 -2.33 -16.50 5.59
N LEU A 129 -3.08 -17.59 5.72
CA LEU A 129 -4.45 -17.58 6.23
C LEU A 129 -4.53 -18.40 7.51
N GLU A 130 -5.10 -17.79 8.52
CA GLU A 130 -5.38 -18.43 9.80
C GLU A 130 -6.88 -18.34 10.08
N ALA A 131 -7.47 -19.44 10.53
CA ALA A 131 -8.87 -19.47 10.95
C ALA A 131 -8.98 -20.03 12.37
N SER A 132 -9.87 -19.44 13.17
CA SER A 132 -10.16 -19.93 14.52
C SER A 132 -11.10 -21.15 14.49
N GLY A 133 -10.91 -22.12 15.38
CA GLY A 133 -11.82 -23.25 15.57
C GLY A 133 -11.18 -24.61 15.25
N ASP A 134 -11.99 -25.67 15.29
CA ASP A 134 -11.56 -26.97 14.79
C ASP A 134 -11.41 -26.97 13.26
N ARG A 135 -10.76 -27.99 12.70
CA ARG A 135 -10.42 -28.06 11.27
C ARG A 135 -11.63 -27.88 10.35
N LEU A 136 -12.78 -28.48 10.69
CA LEU A 136 -13.99 -28.39 9.86
C LEU A 136 -14.56 -26.97 9.87
N ASN A 137 -14.56 -26.31 11.03
CA ASN A 137 -15.02 -24.94 11.17
C ASN A 137 -14.03 -23.94 10.53
N GLN A 138 -12.73 -24.24 10.53
CA GLN A 138 -11.72 -23.45 9.83
C GLN A 138 -11.96 -23.41 8.31
N GLU A 139 -12.17 -24.56 7.68
CA GLU A 139 -12.43 -24.63 6.22
C GLU A 139 -13.71 -23.88 5.85
N LYS A 140 -14.78 -24.04 6.63
CA LYS A 140 -16.05 -23.30 6.44
C LYS A 140 -15.89 -21.79 6.63
N ALA A 141 -15.13 -21.36 7.64
CA ALA A 141 -14.85 -19.95 7.88
C ALA A 141 -14.09 -19.33 6.70
N ILE A 142 -13.10 -20.02 6.15
CA ILE A 142 -12.35 -19.55 4.97
C ILE A 142 -13.25 -19.47 3.73
N GLU A 143 -14.11 -20.46 3.50
CA GLU A 143 -15.06 -20.42 2.37
C GLU A 143 -16.05 -19.26 2.50
N GLU A 144 -16.59 -19.05 3.71
CA GLU A 144 -17.52 -17.94 3.99
C GLU A 144 -16.84 -16.58 3.82
N ALA A 145 -15.60 -16.43 4.30
CA ALA A 145 -14.80 -15.24 4.08
C ALA A 145 -14.60 -14.97 2.57
N GLY A 146 -14.33 -16.01 1.78
CA GLY A 146 -14.21 -15.90 0.32
C GLY A 146 -15.50 -15.38 -0.34
N LYS A 147 -16.66 -15.82 0.14
CA LYS A 147 -17.97 -15.30 -0.31
C LYS A 147 -18.13 -13.83 0.07
N VAL A 148 -17.84 -13.44 1.31
CA VAL A 148 -17.92 -12.03 1.74
C VAL A 148 -17.07 -11.14 0.83
N LEU A 149 -15.83 -11.55 0.53
CA LEU A 149 -14.91 -10.80 -0.33
C LEU A 149 -15.41 -10.69 -1.78
N MET A 150 -15.94 -11.77 -2.36
CA MET A 150 -16.50 -11.72 -3.72
C MET A 150 -17.68 -10.74 -3.83
N TRP A 151 -18.61 -10.79 -2.87
CA TRP A 151 -19.80 -9.93 -2.91
C TRP A 151 -19.45 -8.47 -2.67
N ALA A 152 -18.43 -8.19 -1.84
CA ALA A 152 -17.95 -6.84 -1.60
C ALA A 152 -17.24 -6.26 -2.83
N ASN A 153 -16.63 -7.10 -3.67
CA ASN A 153 -15.96 -6.69 -4.91
C ASN A 153 -16.93 -6.40 -6.07
N ILE A 154 -18.17 -6.93 -6.03
CA ILE A 154 -19.21 -6.71 -7.05
C ILE A 154 -19.98 -5.38 -6.84
N LYS A 155 -19.97 -4.84 -5.61
CA LYS A 155 -20.71 -3.62 -5.24
C LYS A 155 -19.94 -2.30 -5.47
N LYS A 156 -18.73 -2.36 -6.02
CA LYS A 156 -17.90 -1.20 -6.39
C LYS A 156 -18.02 -0.93 -7.88
#